data_AF-A0A2V8K3P9-F1
#
_entry.id   AF-A0A2V8K3P9-F1
#
_cell.length_a   1.000
_cell.length_b   1.000
_cell.length_c   1.000
_cell.angle_alpha   90.00
_cell.angle_beta   90.00
_cell.angle_gamma   90.00
#
_symmetry.space_group_name_H-M   'P 1'
#
loop_
_entity.id
_entity.type
_entity.pdbx_description
1 polymer ?
#
loop_
_entity_poly.entity_id
_entity_poly.type
_entity_poly.pdbx_seq_one_letter_code
_entity_poly.pdbx_strand_id
1 'polypeptide(L)'
;SLAAVKNADDDLGKIQATLAVLGLADTTNIFVAADHGLSTISKESQTSPSAHDHYQDVLPNHLPPGFVALDLAQALHLPVFDPDNKNARVLAQSHPVGGNGMIGEDPARPVVIVAANGGSDLVYLPTMDRNLATRIIRMLTAQDYASGLFVDDALGQIPGALPLSAINLKGRSVTPTPTIIVNFRTFDTGCGEPLNCGVEVADHTLQQGQGMHGSFSRADTFNFMAAIGPDFKRSFTDPAPVSNADVGRTLAEILRLKIKPRGKLLGRVIREAMPGGATPLFTARTMVSKPGPGELVTVLNYQLVGDTKYFDAAGFSGRTLGLVAPAARAP
;
A
#
# COMPACT_ATOMS: atom_id res chain seq x y z
N SER A 1 14.35 -4.68 -14.20
CA SER A 1 15.33 -5.06 -15.24
C SER A 1 16.50 -5.79 -14.59
N LEU A 2 16.88 -6.97 -15.09
CA LEU A 2 18.03 -7.74 -14.55
C LEU A 2 19.36 -6.98 -14.66
N ALA A 3 19.53 -6.16 -15.71
CA ALA A 3 20.73 -5.34 -15.87
C ALA A 3 20.84 -4.27 -14.78
N ALA A 4 19.72 -3.68 -14.34
CA ALA A 4 19.71 -2.71 -13.25
C ALA A 4 20.06 -3.37 -11.91
N VAL A 5 19.54 -4.58 -11.65
CA VAL A 5 19.89 -5.37 -10.45
C VAL A 5 21.38 -5.72 -10.45
N LYS A 6 21.90 -6.19 -11.60
CA LYS A 6 23.33 -6.48 -11.77
C LYS A 6 24.21 -5.24 -11.53
N ASN A 7 23.79 -4.07 -12.00
CA ASN A 7 24.53 -2.83 -11.76
C ASN A 7 24.53 -2.45 -10.27
N ALA A 8 23.40 -2.58 -9.58
CA ALA A 8 23.33 -2.33 -8.14
C ALA A 8 24.21 -3.30 -7.33
N ASP A 9 24.25 -4.57 -7.72
CA ASP A 9 25.14 -5.58 -7.14
C ASP A 9 26.63 -5.24 -7.37
N ASP A 10 27.00 -4.88 -8.61
CA ASP A 10 28.36 -4.48 -8.95
C ASP A 10 28.81 -3.23 -8.15
N ASP A 11 27.91 -2.26 -7.98
CA ASP A 11 28.20 -1.04 -7.21
C ASP A 11 28.33 -1.34 -5.70
N LEU A 12 27.48 -2.23 -5.15
CA LEU A 12 27.64 -2.71 -3.78
C LEU A 12 28.96 -3.48 -3.59
N GLY A 13 29.38 -4.26 -4.59
CA GLY A 13 30.68 -4.92 -4.61
C GLY A 13 31.85 -3.92 -4.55
N LYS A 14 31.78 -2.84 -5.34
CA LYS A 14 32.80 -1.77 -5.32
C LYS A 14 32.86 -1.05 -3.97
N ILE A 15 31.73 -0.79 -3.33
CA ILE A 15 31.68 -0.18 -1.99
C ILE A 15 32.41 -1.09 -0.99
N GLN A 16 32.10 -2.39 -0.96
CA GLN A 16 32.75 -3.35 -0.07
C GLN A 16 34.27 -3.44 -0.33
N ALA A 17 34.68 -3.52 -1.58
CA ALA A 17 36.10 -3.55 -1.96
C ALA A 17 36.83 -2.29 -1.50
N THR A 18 36.19 -1.12 -1.63
CA THR A 18 36.76 0.16 -1.20
C THR A 18 36.92 0.21 0.33
N LEU A 19 35.91 -0.24 1.08
CA LEU A 19 36.01 -0.33 2.55
C LEU A 19 37.17 -1.24 2.98
N ALA A 20 37.41 -2.35 2.27
CA ALA A 20 38.54 -3.23 2.56
C ALA A 20 39.89 -2.54 2.31
N VAL A 21 40.06 -1.86 1.17
CA VAL A 21 41.30 -1.11 0.85
C VAL A 21 41.58 -0.01 1.87
N LEU A 22 40.53 0.64 2.37
CA LEU A 22 40.63 1.69 3.40
C LEU A 22 40.83 1.15 4.82
N GLY A 23 40.81 -0.17 5.04
CA GLY A 23 40.90 -0.77 6.37
C GLY A 23 39.63 -0.54 7.24
N LEU A 24 38.49 -0.27 6.61
CA LEU A 24 37.22 0.04 7.27
C LEU A 24 36.22 -1.13 7.30
N ALA A 25 36.54 -2.24 6.62
CA ALA A 25 35.64 -3.39 6.50
C ALA A 25 35.21 -3.98 7.84
N ASP A 26 36.11 -4.02 8.84
CA ASP A 26 35.82 -4.61 10.16
C ASP A 26 35.12 -3.64 11.13
N THR A 27 34.87 -2.40 10.69
CA THR A 27 34.22 -1.36 11.53
C THR A 27 33.00 -0.73 10.87
N THR A 28 32.65 -1.17 9.66
CA THR A 28 31.55 -0.60 8.88
C THR A 28 30.48 -1.65 8.64
N ASN A 29 29.24 -1.31 8.98
CA ASN A 29 28.07 -2.06 8.54
C ASN A 29 27.47 -1.43 7.28
N ILE A 30 27.02 -2.26 6.36
CA ILE A 30 26.18 -1.88 5.22
C ILE A 30 24.80 -2.48 5.47
N PHE A 31 23.77 -1.66 5.41
CA PHE A 31 22.37 -2.08 5.47
C PHE A 31 21.69 -1.64 4.17
N VAL A 32 21.08 -2.59 3.47
CA VAL A 32 20.33 -2.38 2.24
C VAL A 32 18.86 -2.68 2.54
N ALA A 33 17.97 -1.76 2.19
CA ALA A 33 16.54 -1.94 2.31
C ALA A 33 15.85 -1.38 1.06
N ALA A 34 14.80 -2.05 0.60
CA ALA A 34 13.81 -1.46 -0.28
C ALA A 34 12.71 -0.79 0.56
N ASP A 35 12.23 0.35 0.12
CA ASP A 35 11.10 1.05 0.71
C ASP A 35 9.79 0.28 0.52
N HIS A 36 9.62 -0.35 -0.64
CA HIS A 36 8.51 -1.23 -0.99
C HIS A 36 8.93 -2.28 -2.05
N GLY A 37 8.00 -3.14 -2.44
CA GLY A 37 8.15 -4.04 -3.59
C GLY A 37 7.72 -3.36 -4.90
N LEU A 38 7.19 -4.13 -5.86
CA LEU A 38 6.84 -3.62 -7.19
C LEU A 38 5.69 -4.43 -7.81
N SER A 39 4.77 -3.72 -8.46
CA SER A 39 3.77 -4.30 -9.35
C SER A 39 3.79 -3.63 -10.73
N THR A 40 3.29 -4.35 -11.73
CA THR A 40 3.01 -3.79 -13.07
C THR A 40 1.61 -3.19 -13.09
N ILE A 41 1.43 -2.06 -13.77
CA ILE A 41 0.12 -1.40 -13.86
C ILE A 41 -0.82 -2.17 -14.78
N SER A 42 -2.03 -2.39 -14.28
CA SER A 42 -3.25 -2.60 -15.05
C SER A 42 -4.12 -1.34 -15.02
N LYS A 43 -4.70 -1.00 -16.18
CA LYS A 43 -5.72 0.03 -16.36
C LYS A 43 -7.09 -0.59 -16.66
N GLU A 44 -7.27 -1.88 -16.39
CA GLU A 44 -8.49 -2.59 -16.79
C GLU A 44 -9.50 -2.69 -15.64
N SER A 45 -10.75 -2.36 -15.94
CA SER A 45 -11.91 -2.62 -15.09
C SER A 45 -13.11 -2.95 -15.96
N GLN A 46 -13.84 -4.01 -15.59
CA GLN A 46 -15.07 -4.39 -16.28
C GLN A 46 -16.27 -3.59 -15.77
N THR A 47 -16.21 -3.12 -14.52
CA THR A 47 -17.36 -2.52 -13.84
C THR A 47 -17.30 -1.01 -13.75
N SER A 48 -16.11 -0.40 -13.87
CA SER A 48 -15.95 1.04 -13.78
C SER A 48 -16.60 1.74 -14.96
N PRO A 49 -17.58 2.64 -14.74
CA PRO A 49 -18.08 3.50 -15.80
C PRO A 49 -16.97 4.31 -16.47
N SER A 50 -16.00 4.79 -15.70
CA SER A 50 -14.87 5.57 -16.23
C SER A 50 -14.01 4.80 -17.22
N ALA A 51 -13.90 3.47 -17.13
CA ALA A 51 -13.19 2.66 -18.12
C ALA A 51 -13.93 2.57 -19.47
N HIS A 52 -15.27 2.73 -19.45
CA HIS A 52 -16.12 2.60 -20.64
C HIS A 52 -16.45 3.96 -21.31
N ASP A 53 -16.00 5.06 -20.71
CA ASP A 53 -16.07 6.38 -21.31
C ASP A 53 -14.90 6.64 -22.28
N HIS A 54 -15.03 7.69 -23.09
CA HIS A 54 -14.01 8.10 -24.05
C HIS A 54 -13.26 9.34 -23.54
N TYR A 55 -11.93 9.30 -23.59
CA TYR A 55 -11.04 10.42 -23.31
C TYR A 55 -10.03 10.58 -24.45
N GLN A 56 -9.52 11.79 -24.66
CA GLN A 56 -8.65 12.09 -25.80
C GLN A 56 -7.32 11.33 -25.76
N ASP A 57 -6.79 11.06 -24.56
CA ASP A 57 -5.45 10.54 -24.28
C ASP A 57 -5.46 9.23 -23.48
N VAL A 58 -6.63 8.60 -23.33
CA VAL A 58 -6.78 7.30 -22.68
C VAL A 58 -7.25 6.27 -23.70
N LEU A 59 -6.59 5.11 -23.72
CA LEU A 59 -6.96 4.03 -24.63
C LEU A 59 -8.38 3.51 -24.32
N PRO A 60 -9.12 3.03 -25.33
CA PRO A 60 -10.45 2.46 -25.09
C PRO A 60 -10.41 1.32 -24.06
N ASN A 61 -11.40 1.28 -23.16
CA ASN A 61 -11.52 0.31 -22.05
C ASN A 61 -10.44 0.43 -20.96
N HIS A 62 -9.64 1.50 -20.96
CA HIS A 62 -8.69 1.79 -19.89
C HIS A 62 -9.26 2.81 -18.90
N LEU A 63 -8.95 2.60 -17.63
CA LEU A 63 -9.21 3.54 -16.54
C LEU A 63 -8.37 4.83 -16.77
N PRO A 64 -9.01 6.00 -16.81
CA PRO A 64 -8.29 7.28 -16.82
C PRO A 64 -7.64 7.55 -15.46
N PRO A 65 -6.66 8.46 -15.36
CA PRO A 65 -6.29 9.06 -14.09
C PRO A 65 -7.52 9.66 -13.39
N GLY A 66 -7.70 9.39 -12.11
CA GLY A 66 -8.81 9.87 -11.28
C GLY A 66 -10.10 9.08 -11.44
N PHE A 67 -10.03 7.84 -11.93
CA PHE A 67 -11.21 7.01 -12.14
C PHE A 67 -12.02 6.80 -10.86
N VAL A 68 -11.39 6.78 -9.67
CA VAL A 68 -12.14 6.70 -8.40
C VAL A 68 -12.95 7.98 -8.16
N ALA A 69 -12.34 9.14 -8.39
CA ALA A 69 -13.03 10.42 -8.24
C ALA A 69 -14.21 10.55 -9.22
N LEU A 70 -14.00 10.15 -10.47
CA LEU A 70 -15.01 10.18 -11.53
C LEU A 70 -16.17 9.23 -11.22
N ASP A 71 -15.89 7.98 -10.87
CA ASP A 71 -16.92 6.98 -10.56
C ASP A 71 -17.74 7.38 -9.33
N LEU A 72 -17.08 7.88 -8.26
CA LEU A 72 -17.78 8.36 -7.07
C LEU A 72 -18.63 9.59 -7.38
N ALA A 73 -18.11 10.55 -8.15
CA ALA A 73 -18.84 11.76 -8.53
C ALA A 73 -20.11 11.41 -9.34
N GLN A 74 -19.99 10.50 -10.31
CA GLN A 74 -21.12 10.01 -11.09
C GLN A 74 -22.16 9.32 -10.21
N ALA A 75 -21.74 8.41 -9.31
CA ALA A 75 -22.63 7.67 -8.44
C ALA A 75 -23.26 8.53 -7.32
N LEU A 76 -22.63 9.64 -6.95
CA LEU A 76 -23.16 10.64 -6.03
C LEU A 76 -24.02 11.70 -6.72
N HIS A 77 -23.99 11.79 -8.05
CA HIS A 77 -24.57 12.85 -8.85
C HIS A 77 -24.06 14.25 -8.47
N LEU A 78 -22.74 14.36 -8.29
CA LEU A 78 -22.07 15.61 -7.93
C LEU A 78 -21.00 15.96 -8.97
N PRO A 79 -20.69 17.25 -9.17
CA PRO A 79 -19.56 17.64 -10.00
C PRO A 79 -18.23 17.28 -9.31
N VAL A 80 -17.20 17.08 -10.14
CA VAL A 80 -15.82 16.92 -9.73
C VAL A 80 -14.97 18.08 -10.26
N PHE A 81 -14.04 18.54 -9.44
CA PHE A 81 -13.09 19.60 -9.74
C PHE A 81 -11.66 19.08 -9.54
N ASP A 82 -10.76 19.50 -10.41
CA ASP A 82 -9.37 19.05 -10.45
C ASP A 82 -8.49 20.03 -9.64
N PRO A 83 -7.99 19.64 -8.45
CA PRO A 83 -7.12 20.48 -7.65
C PRO A 83 -5.76 20.71 -8.30
N ASP A 84 -5.31 19.83 -9.19
CA ASP A 84 -4.05 19.94 -9.91
C ASP A 84 -4.15 20.91 -11.12
N ASN A 85 -5.38 21.30 -11.46
CA ASN A 85 -5.68 22.28 -12.51
C ASN A 85 -6.50 23.46 -11.97
N LYS A 86 -6.01 24.09 -10.90
CA LYS A 86 -6.61 25.32 -10.32
C LYS A 86 -8.09 25.15 -9.97
N ASN A 87 -8.49 23.97 -9.52
CA ASN A 87 -9.88 23.63 -9.21
C ASN A 87 -10.82 23.77 -10.40
N ALA A 88 -10.33 23.56 -11.63
CA ALA A 88 -11.18 23.57 -12.82
C ALA A 88 -12.19 22.41 -12.74
N ARG A 89 -13.42 22.64 -13.20
CA ARG A 89 -14.42 21.58 -13.29
C ARG A 89 -13.99 20.55 -14.32
N VAL A 90 -14.01 19.27 -13.95
CA VAL A 90 -13.79 18.18 -14.90
C VAL A 90 -15.08 18.00 -15.70
N LEU A 91 -14.98 18.17 -17.00
CA LEU A 91 -16.10 18.06 -17.94
C LEU A 91 -16.26 16.61 -18.42
N ALA A 92 -17.39 16.32 -19.07
CA ALA A 92 -17.58 15.02 -19.72
C ALA A 92 -16.43 14.74 -20.69
N GLN A 93 -16.03 13.47 -20.80
CA GLN A 93 -14.92 13.02 -21.66
C GLN A 93 -13.56 13.65 -21.33
N SER A 94 -13.42 14.20 -20.12
CA SER A 94 -12.18 14.72 -19.55
C SER A 94 -11.92 14.02 -18.21
N HIS A 95 -10.68 14.05 -17.74
CA HIS A 95 -10.29 13.48 -16.45
C HIS A 95 -9.37 14.45 -15.70
N PRO A 96 -9.20 14.29 -14.37
CA PRO A 96 -8.19 15.05 -13.63
C PRO A 96 -6.78 14.83 -14.16
N VAL A 97 -5.94 15.87 -14.14
CA VAL A 97 -4.57 15.83 -14.66
C VAL A 97 -3.69 14.89 -13.83
N GLY A 98 -3.75 14.99 -12.50
CA GLY A 98 -2.96 14.17 -11.56
C GLY A 98 -3.72 12.98 -10.97
N GLY A 99 -5.00 12.81 -11.32
CA GLY A 99 -5.92 11.82 -10.75
C GLY A 99 -6.65 12.27 -9.48
N ASN A 100 -6.26 13.40 -8.88
CA ASN A 100 -6.95 13.92 -7.69
C ASN A 100 -8.33 14.52 -8.04
N GLY A 101 -9.27 14.48 -7.11
CA GLY A 101 -10.61 15.03 -7.35
C GLY A 101 -11.28 15.59 -6.11
N MET A 102 -11.88 16.77 -6.27
CA MET A 102 -12.74 17.41 -5.28
C MET A 102 -14.20 17.30 -5.74
N ILE A 103 -15.01 16.53 -5.03
CA ILE A 103 -16.39 16.21 -5.39
C ILE A 103 -17.35 17.01 -4.51
N GLY A 104 -18.26 17.76 -5.13
CA GLY A 104 -19.25 18.61 -4.44
C GLY A 104 -19.54 19.88 -5.23
N GLU A 105 -20.63 20.59 -4.92
CA GLU A 105 -21.08 21.78 -5.67
C GLU A 105 -20.06 22.93 -5.72
N ASP A 106 -19.18 23.01 -4.73
CA ASP A 106 -18.16 24.06 -4.58
C ASP A 106 -16.80 23.41 -4.28
N PRO A 107 -15.76 23.63 -5.12
CA PRO A 107 -14.43 23.07 -4.87
C PRO A 107 -13.73 23.66 -3.63
N ALA A 108 -14.17 24.82 -3.12
CA ALA A 108 -13.67 25.33 -1.84
C ALA A 108 -14.27 24.60 -0.63
N ARG A 109 -15.36 23.85 -0.85
CA ARG A 109 -16.12 23.12 0.17
C ARG A 109 -16.55 21.74 -0.35
N PRO A 110 -15.59 20.88 -0.74
CA PRO A 110 -15.92 19.57 -1.27
C PRO A 110 -16.60 18.70 -0.21
N VAL A 111 -17.47 17.81 -0.66
CA VAL A 111 -18.14 16.80 0.17
C VAL A 111 -17.26 15.54 0.27
N VAL A 112 -16.54 15.22 -0.80
CA VAL A 112 -15.56 14.12 -0.86
C VAL A 112 -14.30 14.64 -1.56
N ILE A 113 -13.13 14.29 -1.03
CA ILE A 113 -11.84 14.52 -1.69
C ILE A 113 -11.21 13.17 -1.95
N VAL A 114 -10.79 12.91 -3.18
CA VAL A 114 -10.03 11.72 -3.57
C VAL A 114 -8.61 12.18 -3.90
N ALA A 115 -7.63 11.58 -3.23
CA ALA A 115 -6.23 11.74 -3.53
C ALA A 115 -5.70 10.44 -4.14
N ALA A 116 -5.34 10.50 -5.42
CA ALA A 116 -4.83 9.37 -6.18
C ALA A 116 -3.43 8.99 -5.69
N ASN A 117 -3.15 7.70 -5.49
CA ASN A 117 -1.89 7.26 -4.89
C ASN A 117 -1.37 5.92 -5.47
N GLY A 118 -1.61 5.65 -6.76
CA GLY A 118 -1.09 4.45 -7.42
C GLY A 118 -1.92 3.22 -7.08
N GLY A 119 -1.33 2.19 -6.48
CA GLY A 119 -2.01 0.94 -6.09
C GLY A 119 -3.07 1.07 -4.97
N SER A 120 -3.26 2.28 -4.44
CA SER A 120 -4.35 2.62 -3.53
C SER A 120 -4.71 4.10 -3.63
N ASP A 121 -5.92 4.44 -3.19
CA ASP A 121 -6.40 5.83 -3.10
C ASP A 121 -6.83 6.19 -1.68
N LEU A 122 -6.67 7.48 -1.37
CA LEU A 122 -7.07 8.08 -0.10
C LEU A 122 -8.32 8.94 -0.30
N VAL A 123 -9.38 8.64 0.45
CA VAL A 123 -10.64 9.41 0.38
C VAL A 123 -10.85 10.13 1.71
N TYR A 124 -11.07 11.44 1.64
CA TYR A 124 -11.34 12.31 2.78
C TYR A 124 -12.77 12.82 2.74
N LEU A 125 -13.46 12.71 3.86
CA LEU A 125 -14.78 13.30 4.09
C LEU A 125 -14.63 14.43 5.11
N PRO A 126 -14.64 15.72 4.70
CA PRO A 126 -14.40 16.83 5.61
C PRO A 126 -15.35 16.86 6.83
N THR A 127 -16.57 16.33 6.68
CA THR A 127 -17.58 16.28 7.74
C THR A 127 -17.57 14.99 8.58
N MET A 128 -16.77 13.98 8.20
CA MET A 128 -16.81 12.63 8.79
C MET A 128 -18.21 12.01 8.83
N ASP A 129 -19.03 12.29 7.81
CA ASP A 129 -20.39 11.74 7.70
C ASP A 129 -20.33 10.21 7.48
N ARG A 130 -20.77 9.46 8.51
CA ARG A 130 -20.81 7.99 8.49
C ARG A 130 -21.76 7.41 7.44
N ASN A 131 -22.88 8.07 7.15
CA ASN A 131 -23.83 7.60 6.15
C ASN A 131 -23.24 7.74 4.75
N LEU A 132 -22.58 8.88 4.49
CA LEU A 132 -21.84 9.08 3.25
C LEU A 132 -20.70 8.06 3.11
N ALA A 133 -19.91 7.85 4.16
CA ALA A 133 -18.86 6.83 4.16
C ALA A 133 -19.41 5.44 3.84
N THR A 134 -20.54 5.05 4.47
CA THR A 134 -21.20 3.76 4.22
C THR A 134 -21.67 3.64 2.77
N ARG A 135 -22.20 4.73 2.18
CA ARG A 135 -22.59 4.78 0.76
C ARG A 135 -21.39 4.63 -0.16
N ILE A 136 -20.27 5.30 0.13
CA ILE A 136 -19.02 5.20 -0.63
C ILE A 136 -18.45 3.78 -0.55
N ILE A 137 -18.39 3.16 0.65
CA ILE A 137 -17.98 1.76 0.79
C ILE A 137 -18.82 0.85 -0.09
N ARG A 138 -20.15 1.04 -0.12
CA ARG A 138 -21.03 0.26 -1.00
C ARG A 138 -20.71 0.48 -2.49
N MET A 139 -20.46 1.72 -2.91
CA MET A 139 -20.09 2.04 -4.29
C MET A 139 -18.78 1.36 -4.69
N LEU A 140 -17.73 1.50 -3.86
CA LEU A 140 -16.42 0.90 -4.11
C LEU A 140 -16.47 -0.63 -4.10
N THR A 141 -17.29 -1.23 -3.23
CA THR A 141 -17.47 -2.70 -3.17
C THR A 141 -18.07 -3.25 -4.47
N ALA A 142 -18.88 -2.46 -5.18
CA ALA A 142 -19.46 -2.85 -6.46
C ALA A 142 -18.44 -2.83 -7.62
N GLN A 143 -17.24 -2.27 -7.40
CA GLN A 143 -16.23 -2.11 -8.43
C GLN A 143 -15.18 -3.23 -8.36
N ASP A 144 -14.83 -3.78 -9.52
CA ASP A 144 -13.85 -4.87 -9.64
C ASP A 144 -12.41 -4.39 -9.48
N TYR A 145 -12.13 -3.09 -9.62
CA TYR A 145 -10.83 -2.50 -9.31
C TYR A 145 -10.55 -2.43 -7.82
N ALA A 146 -11.56 -2.56 -6.95
CA ALA A 146 -11.37 -2.49 -5.51
C ALA A 146 -11.15 -3.89 -4.90
N SER A 147 -10.24 -3.96 -3.92
CA SER A 147 -9.98 -5.19 -3.16
C SER A 147 -10.00 -4.98 -1.65
N GLY A 148 -9.35 -3.96 -1.09
CA GLY A 148 -9.38 -3.74 0.37
C GLY A 148 -9.99 -2.41 0.71
N LEU A 149 -10.86 -2.38 1.71
CA LEU A 149 -11.45 -1.14 2.18
C LEU A 149 -11.13 -0.92 3.65
N PHE A 150 -10.62 0.27 3.97
CA PHE A 150 -10.33 0.66 5.34
C PHE A 150 -11.00 1.98 5.68
N VAL A 151 -11.48 2.13 6.91
CA VAL A 151 -12.23 3.32 7.35
C VAL A 151 -11.67 3.87 8.65
N ASP A 152 -11.70 5.18 8.85
CA ASP A 152 -11.27 5.77 10.12
C ASP A 152 -12.11 5.19 11.27
N ASP A 153 -11.42 4.77 12.33
CA ASP A 153 -12.03 4.22 13.55
C ASP A 153 -13.14 5.12 14.14
N ALA A 154 -13.07 6.45 13.93
CA ALA A 154 -14.07 7.41 14.41
C ALA A 154 -15.47 7.19 13.81
N LEU A 155 -15.57 6.53 12.64
CA LEU A 155 -16.85 6.15 12.03
C LEU A 155 -17.45 4.87 12.62
N GLY A 156 -16.73 4.22 13.55
CA GLY A 156 -17.07 2.91 14.06
C GLY A 156 -16.98 1.83 12.98
N GLN A 157 -17.65 0.71 13.21
CA GLN A 157 -17.67 -0.38 12.24
C GLN A 157 -18.57 -0.04 11.03
N ILE A 158 -18.01 -0.19 9.83
CA ILE A 158 -18.73 -0.19 8.56
C ILE A 158 -18.52 -1.58 7.92
N PRO A 159 -19.60 -2.35 7.64
CA PRO A 159 -19.46 -3.67 7.04
C PRO A 159 -18.74 -3.62 5.68
N GLY A 160 -17.91 -4.62 5.40
CA GLY A 160 -17.02 -4.68 4.24
C GLY A 160 -15.64 -4.05 4.46
N ALA A 161 -15.44 -3.25 5.51
CA ALA A 161 -14.19 -2.53 5.77
C ALA A 161 -13.56 -2.86 7.13
N LEU A 162 -12.23 -2.75 7.21
CA LEU A 162 -11.47 -2.79 8.47
C LEU A 162 -11.13 -1.37 8.96
N PRO A 163 -10.89 -1.17 10.27
CA PRO A 163 -10.48 0.16 10.76
C PRO A 163 -9.04 0.50 10.34
N LEU A 164 -8.71 1.79 10.17
CA LEU A 164 -7.33 2.25 9.87
C LEU A 164 -6.31 1.83 10.93
N SER A 165 -6.72 1.73 12.20
CA SER A 165 -5.86 1.20 13.25
C SER A 165 -5.44 -0.27 13.04
N ALA A 166 -6.22 -1.07 12.30
CA ALA A 166 -5.87 -2.45 11.98
C ALA A 166 -4.56 -2.53 11.18
N ILE A 167 -4.32 -1.53 10.34
CA ILE A 167 -3.19 -1.42 9.42
C ILE A 167 -2.14 -0.40 9.89
N ASN A 168 -2.21 0.01 11.16
CA ASN A 168 -1.31 0.99 11.75
C ASN A 168 -1.27 2.35 11.04
N LEU A 169 -2.34 2.75 10.34
CA LEU A 169 -2.43 4.07 9.68
C LEU A 169 -3.10 5.14 10.53
N LYS A 170 -3.14 4.95 11.85
CA LYS A 170 -3.63 5.94 12.82
C LYS A 170 -2.50 6.34 13.75
N GLY A 171 -1.90 7.49 13.48
CA GLY A 171 -0.70 7.98 14.14
C GLY A 171 -0.79 9.44 14.61
N ARG A 172 0.36 10.05 14.84
CA ARG A 172 0.52 11.48 15.17
C ARG A 172 1.17 12.25 14.03
N SER A 173 1.02 11.78 12.79
CA SER A 173 1.53 12.49 11.62
C SER A 173 0.88 13.87 11.52
N VAL A 174 1.60 14.82 10.94
CA VAL A 174 1.06 16.15 10.61
C VAL A 174 0.14 16.09 9.39
N THR A 175 0.30 15.08 8.55
CA THR A 175 -0.58 14.86 7.39
C THR A 175 -1.97 14.43 7.87
N PRO A 176 -3.05 14.95 7.24
CA PRO A 176 -4.41 14.51 7.55
C PRO A 176 -4.54 12.99 7.43
N THR A 177 -5.27 12.38 8.36
CA THR A 177 -5.63 10.95 8.26
C THR A 177 -6.80 10.82 7.28
N PRO A 178 -6.73 9.92 6.29
CA PRO A 178 -7.84 9.69 5.37
C PRO A 178 -9.06 9.17 6.11
N THR A 179 -10.26 9.41 5.56
CA THR A 179 -11.49 8.84 6.10
C THR A 179 -11.68 7.40 5.62
N ILE A 180 -11.32 7.13 4.36
CA ILE A 180 -11.40 5.81 3.72
C ILE A 180 -10.13 5.59 2.91
N ILE A 181 -9.64 4.35 2.86
CA ILE A 181 -8.60 3.92 1.92
C ILE A 181 -9.19 2.86 1.01
N VAL A 182 -8.91 3.02 -0.28
CA VAL A 182 -9.24 2.06 -1.31
C VAL A 182 -7.94 1.37 -1.71
N ASN A 183 -7.76 0.12 -1.29
CA ASN A 183 -6.71 -0.74 -1.82
C ASN A 183 -7.21 -1.42 -3.10
N PHE A 184 -6.44 -1.31 -4.18
CA PHE A 184 -6.86 -1.81 -5.47
C PHE A 184 -6.61 -3.30 -5.67
N ARG A 185 -7.30 -3.83 -6.68
CA ARG A 185 -7.22 -5.22 -7.11
C ARG A 185 -5.83 -5.51 -7.65
N THR A 186 -5.29 -6.64 -7.21
CA THR A 186 -4.02 -7.17 -7.70
C THR A 186 -4.16 -8.64 -8.11
N PHE A 187 -3.34 -9.04 -9.07
CA PHE A 187 -3.36 -10.38 -9.68
C PHE A 187 -1.99 -10.74 -10.26
N ASP A 188 -1.81 -12.01 -10.63
CA ASP A 188 -0.58 -12.52 -11.23
C ASP A 188 -0.64 -12.46 -12.77
N THR A 189 0.47 -12.18 -13.44
CA THR A 189 0.59 -12.24 -14.92
C THR A 189 0.54 -13.65 -15.51
N GLY A 190 0.41 -14.70 -14.68
CA GLY A 190 0.47 -16.11 -15.05
C GLY A 190 1.84 -16.76 -14.85
N CYS A 191 2.80 -16.07 -14.23
CA CYS A 191 4.14 -16.57 -13.98
C CYS A 191 4.23 -17.36 -12.65
N GLY A 192 3.26 -17.17 -11.74
CA GLY A 192 3.14 -17.94 -10.50
C GLY A 192 4.09 -17.53 -9.39
N GLU A 193 4.70 -16.34 -9.49
CA GLU A 193 5.60 -15.77 -8.49
C GLU A 193 4.99 -14.48 -7.91
N PRO A 194 4.22 -14.56 -6.80
CA PRO A 194 3.47 -13.43 -6.25
C PRO A 194 4.30 -12.21 -5.85
N LEU A 195 5.62 -12.36 -5.72
CA LEU A 195 6.54 -11.28 -5.34
C LEU A 195 7.09 -10.51 -6.55
N ASN A 196 7.11 -11.12 -7.73
CA ASN A 196 7.83 -10.59 -8.90
C ASN A 196 6.94 -10.37 -10.12
N CYS A 197 5.77 -11.01 -10.15
CA CYS A 197 4.83 -10.98 -11.27
C CYS A 197 3.49 -10.34 -10.88
N GLY A 198 3.51 -9.49 -9.85
CA GLY A 198 2.35 -8.73 -9.43
C GLY A 198 1.91 -7.73 -10.48
N VAL A 199 0.60 -7.69 -10.70
CA VAL A 199 -0.10 -6.64 -11.42
C VAL A 199 -1.05 -5.98 -10.45
N GLU A 200 -1.13 -4.65 -10.49
CA GLU A 200 -2.08 -3.88 -9.72
C GLU A 200 -2.90 -2.95 -10.62
N VAL A 201 -4.18 -2.80 -10.32
CA VAL A 201 -4.91 -1.63 -10.81
C VAL A 201 -4.34 -0.40 -10.10
N ALA A 202 -4.04 0.66 -10.86
CA ALA A 202 -3.42 1.86 -10.31
C ALA A 202 -4.11 3.15 -10.78
N ASP A 203 -4.46 4.02 -9.84
CA ASP A 203 -4.86 5.39 -10.13
C ASP A 203 -3.63 6.30 -10.18
N HIS A 204 -3.19 6.58 -11.41
CA HIS A 204 -1.99 7.36 -11.71
C HIS A 204 -1.97 7.74 -13.19
N THR A 205 -1.15 8.72 -13.56
CA THR A 205 -0.87 9.10 -14.96
C THR A 205 -0.01 8.10 -15.75
N LEU A 206 0.53 7.08 -15.08
CA LEU A 206 1.33 6.04 -15.73
C LEU A 206 0.42 5.06 -16.48
N GLN A 207 0.97 4.42 -17.50
CA GLN A 207 0.22 3.61 -18.46
C GLN A 207 0.28 2.11 -18.11
N GLN A 208 -0.65 1.35 -18.70
CA GLN A 208 -0.65 -0.11 -18.70
C GLN A 208 0.77 -0.66 -18.99
N GLY A 209 1.23 -1.62 -18.19
CA GLY A 209 2.52 -2.28 -18.39
C GLY A 209 3.73 -1.54 -17.81
N GLN A 210 3.58 -0.30 -17.31
CA GLN A 210 4.62 0.38 -16.54
C GLN A 210 4.65 -0.12 -15.08
N GLY A 211 5.71 0.21 -14.34
CA GLY A 211 5.84 -0.18 -12.93
C GLY A 211 5.19 0.81 -11.96
N MET A 212 4.61 0.28 -10.88
CA MET A 212 4.02 1.03 -9.78
C MET A 212 4.12 0.22 -8.47
N HIS A 213 3.55 0.76 -7.41
CA HIS A 213 3.44 0.18 -6.08
C HIS A 213 2.32 0.90 -5.31
N GLY A 214 2.06 0.46 -4.09
CA GLY A 214 1.13 1.10 -3.16
C GLY A 214 -0.16 0.33 -2.94
N SER A 215 -0.28 -0.86 -3.53
CA SER A 215 -1.31 -1.83 -3.16
C SER A 215 -0.90 -2.62 -1.92
N PHE A 216 -1.84 -3.42 -1.42
CA PHE A 216 -1.66 -4.30 -0.28
C PHE A 216 -1.53 -5.77 -0.71
N SER A 217 -0.93 -5.98 -1.88
CA SER A 217 -0.50 -7.28 -2.38
C SER A 217 0.83 -7.71 -1.77
N ARG A 218 1.18 -8.99 -1.90
CA ARG A 218 2.51 -9.45 -1.48
C ARG A 218 3.63 -8.90 -2.37
N ALA A 219 3.36 -8.61 -3.64
CA ALA A 219 4.31 -7.98 -4.57
C ALA A 219 4.78 -6.61 -4.07
N ASP A 220 3.92 -5.88 -3.35
CA ASP A 220 4.20 -4.52 -2.88
C ASP A 220 4.68 -4.47 -1.43
N THR A 221 4.13 -5.35 -0.59
CA THR A 221 4.45 -5.38 0.85
C THR A 221 5.72 -6.18 1.17
N PHE A 222 6.15 -7.08 0.28
CA PHE A 222 7.42 -7.78 0.45
C PHE A 222 8.54 -6.87 -0.04
N ASN A 223 9.30 -6.31 0.88
CA ASN A 223 10.49 -5.55 0.55
C ASN A 223 11.76 -6.38 0.77
N PHE A 224 12.81 -6.05 0.03
CA PHE A 224 14.13 -6.66 0.22
C PHE A 224 14.88 -5.99 1.37
N MET A 225 15.50 -6.78 2.23
CA MET A 225 16.46 -6.31 3.23
C MET A 225 17.68 -7.22 3.30
N ALA A 226 18.85 -6.61 3.40
CA ALA A 226 20.10 -7.31 3.66
C ALA A 226 21.03 -6.44 4.49
N ALA A 227 21.87 -7.08 5.30
CA ALA A 227 22.90 -6.39 6.05
C ALA A 227 24.19 -7.21 6.05
N ILE A 228 25.33 -6.51 6.04
CA ILE A 228 26.66 -7.10 6.18
C ILE A 228 27.54 -6.18 7.00
N GLY A 229 28.42 -6.75 7.82
CA GLY A 229 29.34 -6.00 8.66
C GLY A 229 29.64 -6.71 9.98
N PRO A 230 30.44 -6.09 10.86
CA PRO A 230 30.86 -6.68 12.14
C PRO A 230 29.70 -6.95 13.11
N ASP A 231 28.58 -6.23 13.01
CA ASP A 231 27.45 -6.33 13.94
C ASP A 231 26.34 -7.28 13.47
N PHE A 232 26.54 -7.98 12.35
CA PHE A 232 25.56 -8.91 11.76
C PHE A 232 26.12 -10.33 11.62
N LYS A 233 25.23 -11.33 11.71
CA LYS A 233 25.56 -12.72 11.42
C LYS A 233 25.93 -12.88 9.94
N ARG A 234 26.89 -13.75 9.66
CA ARG A 234 27.24 -14.16 8.31
C ARG A 234 26.35 -15.32 7.85
N SER A 235 26.02 -15.37 6.56
CA SER A 235 25.26 -16.46 5.95
C SER A 235 23.96 -16.79 6.66
N PHE A 236 23.24 -15.76 7.10
CA PHE A 236 21.99 -15.88 7.86
C PHE A 236 20.83 -15.34 7.04
N THR A 237 19.79 -16.16 6.87
CA THR A 237 18.49 -15.72 6.38
C THR A 237 17.57 -15.64 7.58
N ASP A 238 16.98 -14.47 7.82
CA ASP A 238 16.09 -14.26 8.95
C ASP A 238 14.72 -14.87 8.67
N PRO A 239 14.26 -15.86 9.45
CA PRO A 239 12.91 -16.42 9.29
C PRO A 239 11.83 -15.56 9.98
N ALA A 240 12.20 -14.63 10.86
CA ALA A 240 11.24 -13.79 11.57
C ALA A 240 10.78 -12.62 10.67
N PRO A 241 9.54 -12.13 10.83
CA PRO A 241 9.07 -10.99 10.07
C PRO A 241 9.78 -9.71 10.52
N VAL A 242 10.21 -8.90 9.54
CA VAL A 242 10.89 -7.61 9.71
C VAL A 242 10.25 -6.56 8.80
N SER A 243 10.41 -5.28 9.11
CA SER A 243 9.98 -4.18 8.24
C SER A 243 10.87 -2.96 8.36
N ASN A 244 10.65 -1.96 7.50
CA ASN A 244 11.40 -0.70 7.52
C ASN A 244 11.29 0.04 8.86
N ALA A 245 10.24 -0.23 9.65
CA ALA A 245 10.11 0.32 11.00
C ALA A 245 11.21 -0.15 11.97
N ASP A 246 11.82 -1.31 11.70
CA ASP A 246 12.83 -1.94 12.55
C ASP A 246 14.26 -1.44 12.26
N VAL A 247 14.50 -0.92 11.04
CA VAL A 247 15.83 -0.49 10.56
C VAL A 247 16.41 0.58 11.48
N GLY A 248 15.68 1.67 11.69
CA GLY A 248 16.15 2.78 12.53
C GLY A 248 16.40 2.38 13.99
N ARG A 249 15.62 1.42 14.52
CA ARG A 249 15.78 0.92 15.89
C ARG A 249 17.01 0.02 16.01
N THR A 250 17.26 -0.79 14.99
CA THR A 250 18.41 -1.69 14.91
C THR A 250 19.71 -0.90 14.76
N LEU A 251 19.77 0.08 13.85
CA LEU A 251 20.94 0.92 13.68
C LEU A 251 21.23 1.79 14.92
N ALA A 252 20.19 2.30 15.59
CA ALA A 252 20.36 3.04 16.83
C ALA A 252 20.95 2.16 17.95
N GLU A 253 20.54 0.89 18.06
CA GLU A 253 21.12 -0.07 19.01
C GLU A 253 22.61 -0.29 18.73
N ILE A 254 22.97 -0.60 17.47
CA ILE A 254 24.35 -0.81 17.03
C ILE A 254 25.24 0.38 17.37
N LEU A 255 24.77 1.58 17.03
CA LEU A 255 25.49 2.84 17.28
C LEU A 255 25.38 3.32 18.74
N ARG A 256 24.67 2.59 19.61
CA ARG A 256 24.40 2.93 21.01
C ARG A 256 23.76 4.31 21.18
N LEU A 257 22.93 4.69 20.22
CA LEU A 257 22.21 5.96 20.19
C LEU A 257 20.88 5.86 20.97
N LYS A 258 20.70 6.75 21.93
CA LYS A 258 19.45 6.85 22.70
C LYS A 258 18.46 7.78 21.99
N ILE A 259 17.64 7.21 21.11
CA ILE A 259 16.62 7.97 20.38
C ILE A 259 15.28 7.89 21.13
N LYS A 260 14.77 9.06 21.55
CA LYS A 260 13.42 9.16 22.15
C LYS A 260 12.36 8.98 21.05
N PRO A 261 11.42 8.03 21.19
CA PRO A 261 10.39 7.80 20.18
C PRO A 261 9.39 8.97 20.11
N ARG A 262 8.89 9.24 18.89
CA ARG A 262 7.77 10.16 18.64
C ARG A 262 6.53 9.36 18.22
N GLY A 263 5.86 8.75 19.19
CA GLY A 263 4.66 7.93 18.95
C GLY A 263 4.81 6.51 19.47
N LYS A 264 3.81 5.67 19.18
CA LYS A 264 3.70 4.28 19.66
C LYS A 264 3.89 3.23 18.56
N LEU A 265 3.71 3.61 17.31
CA LEU A 265 3.94 2.74 16.15
C LEU A 265 5.44 2.69 15.89
N LEU A 266 6.12 1.77 16.56
CA LEU A 266 7.56 1.62 16.55
C LEU A 266 7.91 0.22 16.07
N GLY A 267 9.01 0.11 15.32
CA GLY A 267 9.64 -1.17 15.11
C GLY A 267 10.40 -1.66 16.35
N ARG A 268 10.92 -2.88 16.23
CA ARG A 268 11.80 -3.54 17.19
C ARG A 268 13.25 -3.50 16.71
N VAL A 269 14.16 -3.92 17.58
CA VAL A 269 15.54 -4.23 17.20
C VAL A 269 15.56 -5.64 16.62
N ILE A 270 16.17 -5.82 15.44
CA ILE A 270 16.34 -7.12 14.78
C ILE A 270 17.54 -7.85 15.39
N ARG A 271 17.44 -8.20 16.68
CA ARG A 271 18.55 -8.80 17.44
C ARG A 271 18.95 -10.17 16.91
N GLU A 272 18.01 -10.91 16.34
CA GLU A 272 18.23 -12.22 15.73
C GLU A 272 19.20 -12.18 14.55
N ALA A 273 19.34 -11.04 13.88
CA ALA A 273 20.32 -10.85 12.81
C ALA A 273 21.73 -10.53 13.35
N MET A 274 21.88 -10.26 14.65
CA MET A 274 23.16 -9.87 15.29
C MET A 274 23.87 -11.09 15.92
N PRO A 275 25.21 -11.08 16.05
CA PRO A 275 25.95 -12.15 16.72
C PRO A 275 25.40 -12.47 18.12
N GLY A 276 25.17 -13.76 18.40
CA GLY A 276 24.61 -14.22 19.67
C GLY A 276 23.10 -14.01 19.85
N GLY A 277 22.43 -13.32 18.93
CA GLY A 277 20.97 -13.15 18.97
C GLY A 277 20.21 -14.43 18.62
N ALA A 278 19.07 -14.66 19.28
CA ALA A 278 18.16 -15.77 19.00
C ALA A 278 16.97 -15.28 18.16
N THR A 279 16.49 -16.12 17.23
CA THR A 279 15.25 -15.88 16.49
C THR A 279 14.07 -15.74 17.46
N PRO A 280 13.29 -14.65 17.40
CA PRO A 280 12.14 -14.49 18.27
C PRO A 280 11.01 -15.44 17.87
N LEU A 281 10.10 -15.72 18.81
CA LEU A 281 8.83 -16.34 18.46
C LEU A 281 7.99 -15.35 17.66
N PHE A 282 7.36 -15.84 16.60
CA PHE A 282 6.40 -15.08 15.82
C PHE A 282 5.17 -15.91 15.46
N THR A 283 4.08 -15.25 15.10
CA THR A 283 2.82 -15.92 14.79
C THR A 283 2.09 -15.19 13.67
N ALA A 284 1.63 -15.96 12.68
CA ALA A 284 0.72 -15.47 11.65
C ALA A 284 -0.72 -15.35 12.18
N ARG A 285 -1.43 -14.31 11.76
CA ARG A 285 -2.81 -14.03 12.13
C ARG A 285 -3.57 -13.48 10.93
N THR A 286 -4.89 -13.65 11.00
CA THR A 286 -5.84 -13.11 10.03
C THR A 286 -6.89 -12.29 10.76
N MET A 287 -7.21 -11.11 10.25
CA MET A 287 -8.35 -10.29 10.68
C MET A 287 -9.32 -10.16 9.52
N VAL A 288 -10.62 -10.17 9.82
CA VAL A 288 -11.69 -10.15 8.79
C VAL A 288 -12.75 -9.15 9.23
N SER A 289 -13.21 -8.32 8.30
CA SER A 289 -14.31 -7.38 8.55
C SER A 289 -15.65 -8.12 8.72
N LYS A 290 -16.69 -7.39 9.15
CA LYS A 290 -18.06 -7.87 8.93
C LYS A 290 -18.36 -7.95 7.43
N PRO A 291 -19.22 -8.89 6.96
CA PRO A 291 -19.66 -8.95 5.56
C PRO A 291 -20.31 -7.65 5.11
N GLY A 292 -19.81 -7.08 4.02
CA GLY A 292 -20.39 -5.93 3.33
C GLY A 292 -21.35 -6.33 2.22
N PRO A 293 -21.69 -5.40 1.32
CA PRO A 293 -22.45 -5.70 0.11
C PRO A 293 -21.85 -6.86 -0.69
N GLY A 294 -22.69 -7.78 -1.16
CA GLY A 294 -22.24 -8.96 -1.91
C GLY A 294 -21.45 -9.98 -1.07
N GLU A 295 -21.62 -9.96 0.26
CA GLU A 295 -20.88 -10.81 1.22
C GLU A 295 -19.35 -10.63 1.19
N LEU A 296 -18.86 -9.54 0.56
CA LEU A 296 -17.44 -9.24 0.51
C LEU A 296 -16.92 -8.83 1.89
N VAL A 297 -15.75 -9.37 2.26
CA VAL A 297 -15.06 -9.06 3.52
C VAL A 297 -13.64 -8.61 3.22
N THR A 298 -13.22 -7.50 3.83
CA THR A 298 -11.80 -7.13 3.83
C THR A 298 -11.07 -8.05 4.80
N VAL A 299 -10.10 -8.81 4.26
CA VAL A 299 -9.20 -9.70 5.00
C VAL A 299 -7.86 -8.99 5.16
N LEU A 300 -7.21 -9.16 6.31
CA LEU A 300 -5.84 -8.71 6.58
C LEU A 300 -5.02 -9.89 7.11
N ASN A 301 -3.98 -10.27 6.37
CA ASN A 301 -2.96 -11.22 6.82
C ASN A 301 -1.76 -10.46 7.38
N TYR A 302 -1.35 -10.84 8.59
CA TYR A 302 -0.25 -10.18 9.29
C TYR A 302 0.45 -11.15 10.23
N GLN A 303 1.67 -10.80 10.62
CA GLN A 303 2.48 -11.54 11.58
C GLN A 303 2.77 -10.66 12.80
N LEU A 304 3.02 -11.31 13.94
CA LEU A 304 3.39 -10.65 15.19
C LEU A 304 4.72 -11.16 15.72
N VAL A 305 5.59 -10.24 16.16
CA VAL A 305 6.71 -10.50 17.05
C VAL A 305 6.48 -9.70 18.33
N GLY A 306 6.08 -10.38 19.40
CA GLY A 306 5.51 -9.70 20.57
C GLY A 306 4.29 -8.87 20.17
N ASP A 307 4.35 -7.55 20.42
CA ASP A 307 3.28 -6.61 20.05
C ASP A 307 3.51 -5.93 18.69
N THR A 308 4.66 -6.16 18.04
CA THR A 308 4.98 -5.55 16.74
C THR A 308 4.30 -6.32 15.61
N LYS A 309 3.55 -5.59 14.77
CA LYS A 309 2.76 -6.12 13.67
C LYS A 309 3.43 -5.90 12.32
N TYR A 310 3.45 -6.94 11.50
CA TYR A 310 4.01 -6.98 10.15
C TYR A 310 2.94 -7.39 9.15
N PHE A 311 2.79 -6.67 8.05
CA PHE A 311 1.68 -6.87 7.13
C PHE A 311 2.12 -7.69 5.92
N ASP A 312 1.38 -8.74 5.59
CA ASP A 312 1.68 -9.61 4.43
C ASP A 312 0.79 -9.27 3.23
N ALA A 313 -0.52 -9.16 3.43
CA ALA A 313 -1.47 -8.81 2.37
C ALA A 313 -2.81 -8.39 2.97
N ALA A 314 -3.59 -7.60 2.22
CA ALA A 314 -4.98 -7.34 2.59
C ALA A 314 -5.90 -7.07 1.38
N GLY A 315 -7.17 -7.42 1.54
CA GLY A 315 -8.22 -7.15 0.55
C GLY A 315 -9.27 -8.25 0.48
N PHE A 316 -9.94 -8.35 -0.65
CA PHE A 316 -11.00 -9.29 -0.93
C PHE A 316 -10.42 -10.59 -1.52
N SER A 317 -11.01 -11.72 -1.15
CA SER A 317 -10.62 -13.01 -1.72
C SER A 317 -10.77 -13.00 -3.25
N GLY A 318 -9.74 -13.47 -3.95
CA GLY A 318 -9.69 -13.47 -5.42
C GLY A 318 -9.37 -12.11 -6.06
N ARG A 319 -9.13 -11.06 -5.27
CA ARG A 319 -8.77 -9.72 -5.75
C ARG A 319 -7.47 -9.17 -5.16
N THR A 320 -6.78 -9.92 -4.31
CA THR A 320 -5.46 -9.54 -3.80
C THR A 320 -4.47 -10.68 -3.98
N LEU A 321 -3.37 -10.41 -4.69
CA LEU A 321 -2.26 -11.32 -4.87
C LEU A 321 -1.52 -11.56 -3.55
N GLY A 322 -1.35 -12.83 -3.19
CA GLY A 322 -0.70 -13.26 -1.95
C GLY A 322 -1.59 -13.25 -0.71
N LEU A 323 -2.90 -12.97 -0.86
CA LEU A 323 -3.86 -13.03 0.24
C LEU A 323 -4.24 -14.47 0.57
N VAL A 324 -4.11 -14.85 1.84
CA VAL A 324 -4.63 -16.09 2.41
C VAL A 324 -6.01 -15.81 3.00
N ALA A 325 -7.05 -16.10 2.22
CA ALA A 325 -8.43 -15.98 2.68
C ALA A 325 -8.77 -17.10 3.68
N PRO A 326 -9.60 -16.83 4.71
CA PRO A 326 -10.19 -17.89 5.51
C PRO A 326 -10.95 -18.87 4.60
N ALA A 327 -10.95 -20.16 4.94
CA ALA A 327 -11.80 -21.13 4.23
C ALA A 327 -13.24 -20.60 4.19
N ALA A 328 -13.84 -20.59 3.00
CA ALA A 328 -15.23 -20.20 2.85
C ALA A 328 -16.07 -21.01 3.84
N ARG A 329 -16.93 -20.36 4.63
CA ARG A 329 -17.93 -21.10 5.41
C ARG A 329 -18.75 -21.89 4.40
N ALA A 330 -18.77 -23.21 4.53
CA ALA A 330 -19.67 -24.04 3.75
C ALA A 330 -21.11 -23.50 3.94
N PRO A 331 -21.92 -23.48 2.86
CA PRO A 331 -23.27 -22.93 2.89
C PRO A 331 -24.16 -23.56 3.97
#